data_AF-A0A4S4ZGX8-F1
#
_entry.id   AF-A0A4S4ZGX8-F1
#
_cell.length_a   1.000
_cell.length_b   1.000
_cell.length_c   1.000
_cell.angle_alpha   90.00
_cell.angle_beta   90.00
_cell.angle_gamma   90.00
#
_symmetry.space_group_name_H-M   'P 1'
#
loop_
_entity.id
_entity.type
_entity.pdbx_description
1 polymer ?
#
loop_
_entity_poly.entity_id
_entity_poly.type
_entity_poly.pdbx_seq_one_letter_code
_entity_poly.pdbx_strand_id
1 'polypeptide(L)'
;MNAFFSAVKGRHGDLLKKAAASANSWNNEAAKEQVEALKEQRSAAMLAQDGENWAINALVHNNDWATMSRADFGPVVDACRQFLGLFHCTNADCGAWIEVEGMPGNEQSLRCPCGTYNLNLRRK
;
A
#
# COMPACT_ATOMS: atom_id res chain seq x y z
N MET A 1 1.00 -11.96 13.94
CA MET A 1 1.36 -10.73 13.20
C MET A 1 1.24 -10.91 11.67
N ASN A 2 1.65 -12.05 11.11
CA ASN A 2 1.65 -12.32 9.66
C ASN A 2 0.26 -12.30 8.96
N ALA A 3 -0.81 -12.69 9.68
CA ALA A 3 -2.18 -12.72 9.13
C ALA A 3 -2.73 -11.32 8.80
N PHE A 4 -2.52 -10.34 9.70
CA PHE A 4 -2.98 -8.96 9.47
C PHE A 4 -2.22 -8.29 8.33
N PHE A 5 -0.90 -8.53 8.24
CA PHE A 5 -0.08 -7.99 7.17
C PHE A 5 -0.51 -8.53 5.80
N SER A 6 -0.70 -9.85 5.70
CA SER A 6 -1.23 -10.49 4.51
C SER A 6 -2.64 -9.99 4.13
N ALA A 7 -3.51 -9.81 5.12
CA ALA A 7 -4.86 -9.28 4.91
C ALA A 7 -4.85 -7.85 4.34
N VAL A 8 -4.02 -6.96 4.89
CA VAL A 8 -3.86 -5.59 4.41
C VAL A 8 -3.28 -5.57 2.99
N LYS A 9 -2.23 -6.37 2.71
CA LYS A 9 -1.65 -6.52 1.36
C LYS A 9 -2.71 -6.93 0.33
N GLY A 10 -3.50 -7.96 0.67
CA GLY A 10 -4.56 -8.47 -0.19
C GLY A 10 -5.65 -7.42 -0.42
N ARG A 11 -6.17 -6.84 0.66
CA ARG A 11 -7.25 -5.86 0.60
C ARG A 11 -6.88 -4.62 -0.23
N HIS A 12 -5.68 -4.07 -0.05
CA HIS A 12 -5.23 -2.93 -0.84
C HIS A 12 -5.14 -3.28 -2.33
N GLY A 13 -4.60 -4.46 -2.66
CA GLY A 13 -4.54 -4.94 -4.04
C GLY A 13 -5.92 -5.08 -4.69
N ASP A 14 -6.90 -5.60 -3.94
CA ASP A 14 -8.26 -5.77 -4.44
C ASP A 14 -8.99 -4.43 -4.67
N LEU A 15 -8.74 -3.43 -3.82
CA LEU A 15 -9.28 -2.09 -4.00
C LEU A 15 -8.70 -1.42 -5.26
N LEU A 16 -7.39 -1.55 -5.53
CA LEU A 16 -6.79 -1.04 -6.77
C LEU A 16 -7.32 -1.78 -8.03
N LYS A 17 -7.60 -3.08 -7.93
CA LYS A 17 -8.27 -3.81 -9.03
C LYS A 17 -9.68 -3.30 -9.28
N LYS A 18 -10.46 -3.03 -8.21
CA LYS A 18 -11.79 -2.43 -8.32
C LYS A 18 -11.73 -1.04 -8.95
N ALA A 19 -10.78 -0.21 -8.53
CA ALA A 19 -10.56 1.12 -9.10
C ALA A 19 -10.23 1.05 -10.61
N ALA A 20 -9.33 0.14 -11.02
CA ALA A 20 -9.02 -0.06 -12.44
C ALA A 20 -10.24 -0.51 -13.25
N ALA A 21 -11.01 -1.48 -12.73
CA ALA A 21 -12.21 -1.96 -13.40
C ALA A 21 -13.29 -0.89 -13.52
N SER A 22 -13.42 -0.05 -12.49
CA SER A 22 -14.27 1.14 -12.49
C SER A 22 -13.82 2.13 -13.56
N ALA A 23 -12.55 2.56 -13.57
CA ALA A 23 -11.99 3.46 -14.57
C ALA A 23 -12.20 2.96 -16.01
N ASN A 24 -12.03 1.66 -16.23
CA ASN A 24 -12.33 1.01 -17.51
C ASN A 24 -13.82 1.10 -17.90
N SER A 25 -14.74 0.77 -16.98
CA SER A 25 -16.17 0.83 -17.29
C SER A 25 -16.69 2.24 -17.63
N TRP A 26 -16.01 3.27 -17.11
CA TRP A 26 -16.33 4.67 -17.37
C TRP A 26 -15.54 5.28 -18.53
N ASN A 27 -14.61 4.54 -19.16
CA ASN A 27 -13.65 5.07 -20.15
C ASN A 27 -12.91 6.33 -19.66
N ASN A 28 -12.50 6.33 -18.38
CA ASN A 28 -11.78 7.46 -17.78
C ASN A 28 -10.27 7.18 -17.82
N GLU A 29 -9.58 7.70 -18.84
CA GLU A 29 -8.13 7.47 -19.03
C GLU A 29 -7.28 8.01 -17.89
N ALA A 30 -7.57 9.22 -17.38
CA ALA A 30 -6.83 9.79 -16.25
C ALA A 30 -6.89 8.91 -15.00
N ALA A 31 -8.07 8.33 -14.72
CA ALA A 31 -8.22 7.39 -13.60
C ALA A 31 -7.50 6.06 -13.85
N LYS A 32 -7.40 5.60 -15.10
CA LYS A 32 -6.61 4.40 -15.44
C LYS A 32 -5.13 4.64 -15.18
N GLU A 33 -4.59 5.73 -15.70
CA GLU A 33 -3.18 6.12 -15.50
C GLU A 33 -2.84 6.25 -14.02
N GLN A 34 -3.71 6.93 -13.25
CA GLN A 34 -3.53 7.06 -11.80
C GLN A 34 -3.49 5.69 -11.10
N VAL A 35 -4.40 4.78 -11.43
CA VAL A 35 -4.46 3.45 -10.79
C VAL A 35 -3.26 2.58 -11.19
N GLU A 36 -2.79 2.66 -12.43
CA GLU A 36 -1.59 1.92 -12.85
C GLU A 36 -0.33 2.43 -12.13
N ALA A 37 -0.14 3.74 -12.01
CA ALA A 37 0.96 4.31 -11.23
C ALA A 37 0.94 3.83 -9.76
N LEU A 38 -0.24 3.76 -9.16
CA LEU A 38 -0.40 3.24 -7.80
C LEU A 38 -0.11 1.73 -7.69
N LYS A 39 -0.45 0.94 -8.70
CA LYS A 39 -0.13 -0.50 -8.74
C LYS A 39 1.38 -0.73 -8.87
N GLU A 40 2.07 0.08 -9.68
CA GLU A 40 3.53 0.04 -9.81
C GLU A 40 4.22 0.37 -8.49
N GLN A 41 3.81 1.48 -7.84
CA GLN A 41 4.29 1.87 -6.51
C GLN A 41 4.06 0.75 -5.48
N ARG A 42 2.87 0.15 -5.48
CA ARG A 42 2.54 -1.00 -4.63
C ARG A 42 3.48 -2.17 -4.91
N SER A 43 3.72 -2.51 -6.17
CA SER A 43 4.59 -3.63 -6.56
C SER A 43 6.01 -3.46 -6.00
N ALA A 44 6.58 -2.27 -6.19
CA ALA A 44 7.90 -1.93 -5.66
C ALA A 44 7.96 -2.05 -4.13
N ALA A 45 6.96 -1.52 -3.42
CA ALA A 45 6.88 -1.59 -1.96
C ALA A 45 6.70 -3.02 -1.42
N MET A 46 5.99 -3.90 -2.15
CA MET A 46 5.89 -5.32 -1.74
C MET A 46 7.24 -6.02 -1.88
N LEU A 47 7.96 -5.80 -2.98
CA LEU A 47 9.27 -6.40 -3.23
C LEU A 47 10.29 -5.97 -2.18
N ALA A 48 10.33 -4.67 -1.87
CA ALA A 48 11.19 -4.15 -0.81
C ALA A 48 10.88 -4.84 0.53
N GLN A 49 9.60 -4.99 0.87
CA GLN A 49 9.23 -5.52 2.18
C GLN A 49 9.41 -7.04 2.32
N ASP A 50 9.23 -7.81 1.25
CA ASP A 50 9.54 -9.24 1.28
C ASP A 50 11.06 -9.48 1.41
N GLY A 51 11.88 -8.54 0.92
CA GLY A 51 13.33 -8.53 1.03
C GLY A 51 13.90 -8.24 2.42
N GLU A 52 13.09 -7.79 3.38
CA GLU A 52 13.53 -7.46 4.76
C GLU A 52 13.21 -8.55 5.79
N ASN A 53 12.43 -9.56 5.38
CA ASN A 53 11.96 -10.62 6.27
C ASN A 53 13.11 -11.46 6.85
N TRP A 54 14.27 -11.51 6.17
CA TRP A 54 15.47 -12.17 6.68
C TRP A 54 16.09 -11.43 7.87
N ALA A 55 16.10 -10.09 7.85
CA ALA A 55 16.71 -9.27 8.89
C ALA A 55 15.91 -9.34 10.20
N ILE A 56 14.58 -9.25 10.11
CA ILE A 56 13.68 -9.43 11.26
C ILE A 56 13.81 -10.85 11.83
N ASN A 57 13.80 -11.87 10.97
CA ASN A 57 13.94 -13.26 11.42
C ASN A 57 15.30 -13.51 12.09
N ALA A 58 16.38 -12.90 11.61
CA ALA A 58 17.72 -13.08 12.15
C ALA A 58 17.90 -12.47 13.55
N LEU A 59 17.15 -11.42 13.90
CA LEU A 59 17.34 -10.64 15.13
C LEU A 59 16.30 -10.90 16.21
N VAL A 60 15.07 -11.27 15.81
CA VAL A 60 13.98 -11.57 16.75
C VAL A 60 14.06 -13.01 17.25
N HIS A 61 14.55 -13.94 16.41
CA HIS A 61 14.94 -15.28 16.86
C HIS A 61 16.37 -15.20 17.38
N ASN A 62 16.60 -15.62 18.63
CA ASN A 62 17.88 -15.45 19.32
C ASN A 62 19.05 -16.07 18.51
N ASN A 63 19.80 -15.22 17.82
CA ASN A 63 21.09 -15.55 17.21
C ASN A 63 22.15 -14.79 17.98
N ASP A 64 22.83 -15.46 18.91
CA ASP A 64 23.85 -14.87 19.78
C ASP A 64 25.06 -14.27 19.01
N TRP A 65 25.13 -14.47 17.68
CA TRP A 65 26.18 -13.98 16.79
C TRP A 65 25.71 -12.91 15.78
N ALA A 66 24.41 -12.62 15.69
CA ALA A 66 23.89 -11.65 14.73
C ALA A 66 23.98 -10.22 15.30
N THR A 67 25.02 -9.47 14.91
CA THR A 67 25.11 -8.02 15.14
C THR A 67 24.64 -7.27 13.90
N MET A 68 23.61 -6.44 14.03
CA MET A 68 23.13 -5.54 12.97
C MET A 68 23.52 -4.10 13.31
N SER A 69 24.20 -3.43 12.37
CA SER A 69 24.52 -2.01 12.52
C SER A 69 23.34 -1.12 12.13
N ARG A 70 23.43 0.17 12.44
CA ARG A 70 22.47 1.17 11.96
C ARG A 70 22.36 1.18 10.42
N ALA A 71 23.47 0.96 9.72
CA ALA A 71 23.49 0.93 8.26
C ALA A 71 22.72 -0.28 7.72
N ASP A 72 22.83 -1.43 8.39
CA ASP A 72 22.15 -2.67 8.02
C ASP A 72 20.63 -2.60 8.29
N PHE A 73 20.20 -1.81 9.28
CA PHE A 73 18.77 -1.63 9.61
C PHE A 73 18.08 -0.54 8.80
N GLY A 74 18.83 0.38 8.20
CA GLY A 74 18.29 1.48 7.40
C GLY A 74 17.32 1.00 6.30
N PRO A 75 17.70 0.01 5.48
CA PRO A 75 16.82 -0.59 4.47
C PRO A 75 15.50 -1.12 5.03
N VAL A 76 15.52 -1.82 6.17
CA VAL A 76 14.30 -2.32 6.86
C VAL A 76 13.33 -1.17 7.16
N VAL A 77 13.87 -0.09 7.72
CA VAL A 77 13.07 1.09 8.08
C VAL A 77 12.50 1.75 6.83
N ASP A 78 13.29 1.89 5.77
CA ASP A 78 12.86 2.53 4.53
C ASP A 78 11.81 1.70 3.79
N ALA A 79 11.94 0.37 3.75
CA ALA A 79 10.93 -0.54 3.22
C ALA A 79 9.62 -0.44 4.02
N CYS A 80 9.70 -0.36 5.36
CA CYS A 80 8.53 -0.18 6.21
C CYS A 80 7.85 1.17 5.94
N ARG A 81 8.61 2.26 5.81
CA ARG A 81 8.07 3.58 5.46
C ARG A 81 7.43 3.58 4.08
N GLN A 82 8.08 2.97 3.09
CA GLN A 82 7.55 2.85 1.73
C GLN A 82 6.24 2.07 1.72
N PHE A 83 6.15 0.96 2.46
CA PHE A 83 4.92 0.19 2.60
C PHE A 83 3.80 1.00 3.26
N LEU A 84 4.08 1.70 4.36
CA LEU A 84 3.08 2.53 5.05
C LEU A 84 2.63 3.71 4.19
N GLY A 85 3.54 4.27 3.38
CA GLY A 85 3.24 5.36 2.45
C GLY A 85 2.20 4.99 1.39
N LEU A 86 1.99 3.71 1.07
CA LEU A 86 0.91 3.25 0.20
C LEU A 86 -0.49 3.61 0.73
N PHE A 87 -0.61 3.85 2.03
CA PHE A 87 -1.87 4.14 2.72
C PHE A 87 -2.02 5.61 3.08
N HIS A 88 -1.09 6.47 2.65
CA HIS A 88 -1.16 7.92 2.86
C HIS A 88 -1.60 8.66 1.60
N CYS A 89 -2.16 9.84 1.82
CA CYS A 89 -2.49 10.74 0.74
C CYS A 89 -1.23 11.15 -0.03
N THR A 90 -1.34 11.23 -1.37
CA THR A 90 -0.28 11.74 -2.24
C THR A 90 -0.05 13.25 -2.10
N ASN A 91 -0.95 13.97 -1.42
CA ASN A 91 -0.72 15.35 -1.04
C ASN A 91 0.22 15.42 0.18
N ALA A 92 1.43 15.92 -0.04
CA ALA A 92 2.47 16.08 0.98
C ALA A 92 2.04 16.99 2.14
N ASP A 93 1.18 17.99 1.90
CA ASP A 93 0.67 18.89 2.93
C ASP A 93 -0.45 18.27 3.78
N CYS A 94 -1.04 17.16 3.31
CA CYS A 94 -2.11 16.47 4.02
C CYS A 94 -1.58 15.31 4.87
N GLY A 95 -0.83 14.39 4.26
CA GLY A 95 -0.27 13.21 4.94
C GLY A 95 -1.30 12.28 5.62
N ALA A 96 -2.60 12.51 5.47
CA ALA A 96 -3.64 11.71 6.12
C ALA A 96 -3.72 10.31 5.52
N TRP A 97 -4.22 9.37 6.32
CA TRP A 97 -4.50 8.01 5.88
C TRP A 97 -5.67 8.00 4.90
N ILE A 98 -5.58 7.15 3.87
CA ILE A 98 -6.70 6.88 2.97
C ILE A 98 -7.74 5.99 3.66
N GLU A 99 -8.99 6.23 3.34
CA GLU A 99 -10.16 5.53 3.87
C GLU A 99 -10.99 4.92 2.73
N VAL A 100 -11.67 3.83 3.06
CA VAL A 100 -12.64 3.21 2.17
C VAL A 100 -14.03 3.69 2.57
N GLU A 101 -14.72 4.33 1.64
CA GLU A 101 -16.12 4.71 1.80
C GLU A 101 -17.03 3.56 1.35
N GLY A 102 -18.09 3.29 2.11
CA GLY A 102 -19.05 2.21 1.84
C GLY A 102 -18.88 0.99 2.75
N MET A 103 -19.61 -0.09 2.45
CA MET A 103 -19.60 -1.33 3.23
C MET A 103 -18.72 -2.39 2.57
N PRO A 104 -18.19 -3.38 3.32
CA PRO A 104 -17.50 -4.52 2.73
C PRO A 104 -18.36 -5.19 1.63
N GLY A 105 -17.80 -5.31 0.43
CA GLY A 105 -18.49 -5.84 -0.76
C GLY A 105 -19.27 -4.80 -1.57
N ASN A 106 -19.54 -3.62 -1.01
CA ASN A 106 -20.17 -2.48 -1.69
C ASN A 106 -19.40 -1.19 -1.41
N GLU A 107 -18.09 -1.24 -1.63
CA GLU A 107 -17.21 -0.09 -1.48
C GLU A 107 -17.46 0.92 -2.62
N GLN A 108 -17.53 2.20 -2.27
CA GLN A 108 -17.86 3.29 -3.20
C GLN A 108 -16.61 4.01 -3.68
N SER A 109 -15.69 4.34 -2.77
CA SER A 109 -14.42 5.00 -3.09
C SER A 109 -13.29 4.61 -2.14
N LEU A 110 -12.06 4.67 -2.62
CA LEU A 110 -10.85 4.70 -1.80
C LEU A 110 -10.31 6.12 -1.86
N ARG A 111 -10.36 6.87 -0.76
CA ARG A 111 -10.13 8.32 -0.78
C ARG A 111 -9.41 8.83 0.44
N CYS A 112 -8.81 10.01 0.33
CA CYS A 112 -8.38 10.82 1.46
C CYS A 112 -9.49 11.81 1.83
N PRO A 113 -9.66 12.17 3.12
CA PRO A 113 -10.57 13.23 3.54
C PRO A 113 -10.33 14.57 2.82
N CYS A 114 -9.09 14.91 2.47
CA CYS A 114 -8.77 16.15 1.75
C CYS A 114 -9.20 16.16 0.27
N GLY A 115 -9.59 15.01 -0.29
CA GLY A 115 -10.08 14.88 -1.67
C GLY A 115 -9.01 14.74 -2.75
N THR A 116 -7.72 15.03 -2.48
CA THR A 116 -6.65 14.90 -3.48
C THR A 116 -6.47 13.46 -3.95
N TYR A 117 -6.50 12.51 -3.02
CA TYR A 117 -6.54 11.09 -3.36
C TYR A 117 -8.02 10.67 -3.40
N ASN A 118 -8.52 10.26 -4.56
CA ASN A 118 -9.88 9.75 -4.69
C ASN A 118 -10.00 8.78 -5.88
N LEU A 119 -10.24 7.51 -5.58
CA LEU A 119 -10.47 6.47 -6.57
C LEU A 119 -11.91 5.99 -6.49
N ASN A 120 -12.65 6.12 -7.59
CA ASN A 120 -13.99 5.53 -7.70
C ASN A 120 -13.90 4.01 -7.80
N LEU A 121 -14.66 3.29 -6.97
CA LEU A 121 -14.69 1.82 -6.95
C LEU A 121 -15.93 1.24 -7.65
N ARG A 122 -16.86 2.09 -8.12
CA ARG A 122 -18.09 1.67 -8.79
C ARG A 122 -17.97 1.64 -10.30
N ARG A 123 -18.36 0.52 -10.90
CA ARG A 123 -18.53 0.43 -12.35
C ARG A 123 -19.75 1.22 -12.83
N LYS A 124 -19.73 1.57 -14.11
CA LYS A 124 -20.86 2.15 -14.84
C LYS A 124 -22.06 1.22 -14.91
#